data_AF-A0A7D9J750-F1
#
_entry.id   AF-A0A7D9J750-F1
#
_cell.length_a   1.000
_cell.length_b   1.000
_cell.length_c   1.000
_cell.angle_alpha   90.00
_cell.angle_beta   90.00
_cell.angle_gamma   90.00
#
_symmetry.space_group_name_H-M   'P 1'
#
loop_
_entity.id
_entity.type
_entity.pdbx_description
1 polymer ?
#
loop_
_entity_poly.entity_id
_entity_poly.type
_entity_poly.pdbx_seq_one_letter_code
_entity_poly.pdbx_strand_id
1 'polypeptide(L)'
;MSDVPWESEEKRNYICMRHIITDVVSEGLRKVFKNEWNTRFQASFGAWDDTSASGVQLFHQESTRSRPNKNVNQAKFQHGDTNQWDSSVLFDAILFSNSIGKSSLNPIINTAVDNIRKMRNKIMHADETILSDADFQTMINDVENAFKALGLPIHDIARIKIKRNRYKSFQVLPSKPIHQVVYRSEKINEMKQELQTLRTSSGGKLTYLYISGNPGSGKSELSRQMCEDLFKGVNWETEQTFAMTLDGKDEDSILQSYQDFSRRLNCSESILVNVMNSCKPKRKKIKDLRSLIESIIKN
;
A
#
# COMPACT_ATOMS: atom_id res chain seq x y z
N MET A 1 16.96 15.13 -8.12
CA MET A 1 16.56 13.71 -8.02
C MET A 1 15.07 13.75 -7.74
N SER A 2 14.26 12.99 -8.49
CA SER A 2 12.83 12.88 -8.23
C SER A 2 12.67 11.67 -7.32
N ASP A 3 12.60 11.98 -6.03
CA ASP A 3 12.84 11.02 -4.96
C ASP A 3 11.58 10.18 -4.75
N VAL A 4 11.56 8.99 -5.35
CA VAL A 4 10.51 7.99 -5.12
C VAL A 4 10.49 7.71 -3.61
N PRO A 5 9.39 7.87 -2.86
CA PRO A 5 9.41 7.91 -1.39
C PRO A 5 10.02 6.73 -0.64
N TRP A 6 10.26 5.58 -1.29
CA TRP A 6 11.04 4.48 -0.75
C TRP A 6 12.49 4.41 -1.29
N GLU A 7 13.16 5.54 -1.50
CA GLU A 7 14.54 5.57 -2.05
C GLU A 7 15.52 4.56 -1.42
N SER A 8 15.24 4.09 -0.20
CA SER A 8 15.85 2.91 0.39
C SER A 8 14.86 1.76 0.65
N GLU A 9 15.39 0.54 0.71
CA GLU A 9 14.61 -0.64 1.11
C GLU A 9 13.98 -0.47 2.49
N GLU A 10 14.65 0.25 3.41
CA GLU A 10 14.11 0.44 4.76
C GLU A 10 12.88 1.36 4.78
N LYS A 11 12.86 2.42 3.98
CA LYS A 11 11.65 3.26 3.82
C LYS A 11 10.49 2.44 3.25
N ARG A 12 10.77 1.56 2.28
CA ARG A 12 9.75 0.66 1.71
C ARG A 12 9.15 -0.25 2.77
N ASN A 13 10.00 -0.85 3.58
CA ASN A 13 9.59 -1.74 4.67
C ASN A 13 8.69 -1.02 5.67
N TYR A 14 9.07 0.21 6.03
CA TYR A 14 8.27 1.05 6.91
C TYR A 14 6.87 1.32 6.33
N ILE A 15 6.80 1.77 5.07
CA ILE A 15 5.53 2.05 4.37
C ILE A 15 4.65 0.79 4.32
N CYS A 16 5.21 -0.35 3.91
CA CYS A 16 4.47 -1.61 3.85
C CYS A 16 3.97 -2.06 5.24
N MET A 17 4.81 -1.97 6.26
CA MET A 17 4.44 -2.41 7.61
C MET A 17 3.40 -1.47 8.22
N ARG A 18 3.51 -0.16 8.00
CA ARG A 18 2.52 0.82 8.42
C ARG A 18 1.15 0.47 7.85
N HIS A 19 1.05 0.23 6.54
CA HIS A 19 -0.20 -0.18 5.88
C HIS A 19 -0.83 -1.43 6.49
N ILE A 20 -0.02 -2.47 6.76
CA ILE A 20 -0.51 -3.69 7.41
C ILE A 20 -1.12 -3.36 8.79
N ILE A 21 -0.44 -2.53 9.58
CA ILE A 21 -0.88 -2.18 10.93
C ILE A 21 -2.07 -1.22 10.95
N THR A 22 -2.17 -0.28 9.99
CA THR A 22 -3.26 0.70 9.95
C THR A 22 -4.54 0.10 9.42
N ASP A 23 -4.45 -0.69 8.35
CA ASP A 23 -5.62 -1.06 7.57
C ASP A 23 -5.98 -2.53 7.83
N VAL A 24 -5.07 -3.44 7.52
CA VAL A 24 -5.33 -4.89 7.60
C VAL A 24 -5.59 -5.32 9.06
N VAL A 25 -4.75 -4.87 9.98
CA VAL A 25 -4.94 -5.11 11.42
C VAL A 25 -6.24 -4.50 11.92
N SER A 26 -6.57 -3.26 11.55
CA SER A 26 -7.81 -2.64 12.03
C SER A 26 -9.04 -3.41 11.56
N GLU A 27 -9.07 -3.87 10.30
CA GLU A 27 -10.15 -4.72 9.80
C GLU A 27 -10.24 -6.05 10.55
N GLY A 28 -9.10 -6.70 10.82
CA GLY A 28 -9.03 -7.91 11.62
C GLY A 28 -9.56 -7.71 13.05
N LEU A 29 -9.12 -6.64 13.72
CA LEU A 29 -9.55 -6.30 15.08
C LEU A 29 -11.04 -5.98 15.16
N ARG A 30 -11.65 -5.37 14.14
CA ARG A 30 -13.11 -5.18 14.08
C ARG A 30 -13.84 -6.52 14.14
N LYS A 31 -13.37 -7.52 13.38
CA LYS A 31 -13.95 -8.87 13.38
C LYS A 31 -13.81 -9.51 14.76
N VAL A 32 -12.64 -9.40 15.38
CA VAL A 32 -12.41 -9.90 16.75
C VAL A 32 -13.33 -9.22 17.75
N PHE A 33 -13.41 -7.90 17.75
CA PHE A 33 -14.27 -7.14 18.65
C PHE A 33 -15.74 -7.57 18.53
N LYS A 34 -16.28 -7.63 17.30
CA LYS A 34 -17.67 -8.05 17.07
C LYS A 34 -17.93 -9.48 17.54
N ASN A 35 -16.99 -10.40 17.29
CA ASN A 35 -17.09 -11.78 17.77
C ASN A 35 -17.13 -11.86 19.30
N GLU A 36 -16.21 -11.14 19.97
CA GLU A 36 -16.15 -11.10 21.42
C GLU A 36 -17.39 -10.44 22.03
N TRP A 37 -17.91 -9.38 21.42
CA TRP A 37 -19.17 -8.76 21.84
C TRP A 37 -20.34 -9.73 21.70
N ASN A 38 -20.53 -10.30 20.51
CA ASN A 38 -21.66 -11.18 20.21
C ASN A 38 -21.68 -12.41 21.10
N THR A 39 -20.51 -13.02 21.33
CA THR A 39 -20.37 -14.17 22.23
C THR A 39 -20.88 -13.88 23.64
N ARG A 40 -20.75 -12.63 24.11
CA ARG A 40 -21.13 -12.24 25.48
C ARG A 40 -22.54 -11.68 25.58
N PHE A 41 -22.95 -10.91 24.57
CA PHE A 41 -24.08 -10.00 24.71
C PHE A 41 -25.16 -10.18 23.65
N GLN A 42 -24.97 -11.01 22.62
CA GLN A 42 -25.96 -11.14 21.54
C GLN A 42 -27.34 -11.56 22.06
N ALA A 43 -27.40 -12.44 23.06
CA ALA A 43 -28.66 -12.88 23.66
C ALA A 43 -29.39 -11.76 24.42
N SER A 44 -28.66 -10.80 24.98
CA SER A 44 -29.22 -9.72 25.82
C SER A 44 -29.49 -8.45 25.03
N PHE A 45 -28.64 -8.13 24.07
CA PHE A 45 -28.57 -6.83 23.42
C PHE A 45 -28.67 -6.90 21.89
N GLY A 46 -28.67 -8.10 21.31
CA GLY A 46 -28.56 -8.30 19.87
C GLY A 46 -27.11 -8.35 19.39
N ALA A 47 -26.93 -8.81 18.16
CA ALA A 47 -25.61 -8.84 17.53
C ALA A 47 -25.16 -7.40 17.22
N TRP A 48 -23.85 -7.16 17.34
CA TRP A 48 -23.26 -5.88 16.97
C TRP A 48 -23.47 -5.59 15.49
N ASP A 49 -24.14 -4.48 15.21
CA ASP A 49 -24.60 -4.11 13.87
C ASP A 49 -24.06 -2.75 13.37
N ASP A 50 -23.05 -2.20 14.06
CA ASP A 50 -22.46 -0.88 13.78
C ASP A 50 -23.43 0.31 13.85
N THR A 51 -24.57 0.16 14.54
CA THR A 51 -25.50 1.26 14.79
C THR A 51 -25.22 1.97 16.11
N SER A 52 -25.74 3.18 16.24
CA SER A 52 -25.71 3.92 17.51
C SER A 52 -26.37 3.15 18.65
N ALA A 53 -27.31 2.24 18.37
CA ALA A 53 -27.94 1.42 19.40
C ALA A 53 -26.92 0.48 20.06
N SER A 54 -26.17 -0.28 19.25
CA SER A 54 -25.05 -1.11 19.73
C SER A 54 -23.99 -0.28 20.47
N GLY A 55 -23.67 0.90 19.92
CA GLY A 55 -22.71 1.83 20.50
C GLY A 55 -23.07 2.33 21.90
N VAL A 56 -24.33 2.74 22.08
CA VAL A 56 -24.86 3.21 23.38
C VAL A 56 -24.85 2.09 24.42
N GLN A 57 -25.15 0.85 24.03
CA GLN A 57 -25.09 -0.30 24.95
C GLN A 57 -23.67 -0.50 25.50
N LEU A 58 -22.65 -0.52 24.63
CA LEU A 58 -21.25 -0.60 25.05
C LEU A 58 -20.91 0.59 25.96
N PHE A 59 -21.27 1.81 25.56
CA PHE A 59 -20.99 3.02 26.35
C PHE A 59 -21.53 2.93 27.79
N HIS A 60 -22.76 2.42 27.98
CA HIS A 60 -23.33 2.24 29.32
C HIS A 60 -22.62 1.18 30.17
N GLN A 61 -22.17 0.08 29.55
CA GLN A 61 -21.37 -0.96 30.23
C GLN A 61 -20.00 -0.45 30.71
N GLU A 62 -19.50 0.62 30.09
CA GLU A 62 -18.23 1.25 30.45
C GLU A 62 -18.34 2.34 31.53
N SER A 63 -19.53 2.56 32.10
CA SER A 63 -19.82 3.60 33.11
C SER A 63 -18.85 3.56 34.31
N THR A 64 -18.52 2.37 34.82
CA THR A 64 -17.63 2.18 35.99
C THR A 64 -16.14 2.07 35.65
N ARG A 65 -15.74 2.30 34.39
CA ARG A 65 -14.35 2.17 33.95
C ARG A 65 -13.45 3.24 34.57
N SER A 66 -12.28 2.82 35.07
CA SER A 66 -11.33 3.61 35.87
C SER A 66 -10.02 3.99 35.15
N ARG A 67 -10.01 4.06 33.81
CA ARG A 67 -8.78 4.30 33.01
C ARG A 67 -8.54 5.79 32.73
N PRO A 68 -7.28 6.28 32.72
CA PRO A 68 -6.95 7.62 32.19
C PRO A 68 -7.33 7.75 30.70
N ASN A 69 -7.70 8.97 30.26
CA ASN A 69 -8.21 9.27 28.91
C ASN A 69 -9.52 8.58 28.49
N LYS A 70 -10.31 8.12 29.49
CA LYS A 70 -11.65 7.53 29.34
C LYS A 70 -12.52 8.24 28.30
N ASN A 71 -12.59 9.56 28.37
CA ASN A 71 -13.57 10.33 27.62
C ASN A 71 -13.33 10.33 26.10
N VAL A 72 -12.07 10.30 25.66
CA VAL A 72 -11.74 10.48 24.23
C VAL A 72 -12.10 9.23 23.41
N ASN A 73 -11.68 8.04 23.86
CA ASN A 73 -11.96 6.81 23.14
C ASN A 73 -13.40 6.32 23.39
N GLN A 74 -13.95 6.52 24.60
CA GLN A 74 -15.32 6.10 24.89
C GLN A 74 -16.38 6.94 24.19
N ALA A 75 -16.13 8.24 23.96
CA ALA A 75 -17.05 9.06 23.16
C ALA A 75 -17.27 8.46 21.77
N LYS A 76 -16.22 7.87 21.17
CA LYS A 76 -16.32 7.19 19.86
C LYS A 76 -17.19 5.93 19.90
N PHE A 77 -17.41 5.32 21.06
CA PHE A 77 -18.29 4.15 21.18
C PHE A 77 -19.75 4.50 20.93
N GLN A 78 -20.20 5.72 21.27
CA GLN A 78 -21.62 6.10 21.20
C GLN A 78 -22.21 5.98 19.78
N HIS A 79 -21.40 6.18 18.75
CA HIS A 79 -21.84 6.03 17.36
C HIS A 79 -21.93 4.58 16.91
N GLY A 80 -21.24 3.64 17.59
CA GLY A 80 -21.26 2.20 17.31
C GLY A 80 -20.59 1.77 16.00
N ASP A 81 -20.38 2.69 15.05
CA ASP A 81 -19.75 2.39 13.77
C ASP A 81 -18.25 2.08 13.92
N THR A 82 -17.93 0.79 13.96
CA THR A 82 -16.54 0.33 14.12
C THR A 82 -15.66 0.70 12.92
N ASN A 83 -16.21 1.07 11.77
CA ASN A 83 -15.43 1.53 10.61
C ASN A 83 -14.76 2.89 10.87
N GLN A 84 -15.32 3.70 11.76
CA GLN A 84 -14.75 4.97 12.19
C GLN A 84 -13.72 4.80 13.33
N TRP A 85 -13.58 3.59 13.87
CA TRP A 85 -12.63 3.31 14.93
C TRP A 85 -11.25 3.05 14.34
N ASP A 86 -10.29 3.87 14.75
CA ASP A 86 -8.86 3.61 14.53
C ASP A 86 -8.38 2.44 15.40
N SER A 87 -7.18 1.94 15.11
CA SER A 87 -6.60 0.82 15.85
C SER A 87 -6.46 1.09 17.35
N SER A 88 -6.24 2.34 17.79
CA SER A 88 -6.19 2.69 19.23
C SER A 88 -7.51 2.44 19.93
N VAL A 89 -8.61 2.83 19.29
CA VAL A 89 -9.98 2.63 19.81
C VAL A 89 -10.31 1.14 19.85
N LEU A 90 -9.91 0.37 18.84
CA LEU A 90 -10.10 -1.08 18.80
C LEU A 90 -9.30 -1.82 19.89
N PHE A 91 -8.03 -1.46 20.10
CA PHE A 91 -7.25 -1.99 21.22
C PHE A 91 -7.89 -1.63 22.57
N ASP A 92 -8.42 -0.42 22.69
CA ASP A 92 -9.12 0.02 23.90
C ASP A 92 -10.37 -0.80 24.19
N ALA A 93 -11.21 -1.02 23.17
CA ALA A 93 -12.43 -1.79 23.26
C ALA A 93 -12.18 -3.27 23.56
N ILE A 94 -11.14 -3.88 22.99
CA ILE A 94 -10.87 -5.31 23.16
C ILE A 94 -10.12 -5.59 24.46
N LEU A 95 -8.98 -4.91 24.70
CA LEU A 95 -8.08 -5.25 25.80
C LEU A 95 -8.47 -4.61 27.13
N PHE A 96 -9.10 -3.44 27.10
CA PHE A 96 -9.18 -2.57 28.27
C PHE A 96 -10.59 -2.15 28.65
N SER A 97 -11.61 -2.54 27.88
CA SER A 97 -13.00 -2.33 28.23
C SER A 97 -13.42 -3.18 29.43
N ASN A 98 -14.41 -2.72 30.18
CA ASN A 98 -15.06 -3.54 31.20
C ASN A 98 -15.84 -4.69 30.56
N SER A 99 -16.43 -4.44 29.39
CA SER A 99 -17.33 -5.38 28.69
C SER A 99 -16.60 -6.62 28.17
N ILE A 100 -15.36 -6.46 27.70
CA ILE A 100 -14.58 -7.55 27.10
C ILE A 100 -13.29 -7.79 27.89
N GLY A 101 -12.43 -6.77 27.99
CA GLY A 101 -11.03 -6.94 28.39
C GLY A 101 -10.78 -7.26 29.87
N LYS A 102 -11.58 -6.69 30.78
CA LYS A 102 -11.26 -6.66 32.22
C LYS A 102 -11.20 -8.02 32.93
N SER A 103 -11.97 -9.03 32.50
CA SER A 103 -12.06 -10.29 33.29
C SER A 103 -12.42 -11.57 32.53
N SER A 104 -12.73 -11.49 31.23
CA SER A 104 -13.27 -12.66 30.50
C SER A 104 -12.66 -12.86 29.11
N LEU A 105 -11.68 -12.06 28.72
CA LEU A 105 -11.03 -12.23 27.43
C LEU A 105 -10.15 -13.48 27.45
N ASN A 106 -10.30 -14.33 26.43
CA ASN A 106 -9.46 -15.50 26.25
C ASN A 106 -7.96 -15.08 26.29
N PRO A 107 -7.11 -15.74 27.10
CA PRO A 107 -5.69 -15.38 27.21
C PRO A 107 -4.93 -15.37 25.88
N ILE A 108 -5.30 -16.24 24.94
CA ILE A 108 -4.72 -16.31 23.59
C ILE A 108 -5.08 -15.04 22.81
N ILE A 109 -6.37 -14.65 22.83
CA ILE A 109 -6.85 -13.42 22.16
C ILE A 109 -6.20 -12.19 22.80
N ASN A 110 -6.15 -12.12 24.14
CA ASN A 110 -5.53 -11.03 24.87
C ASN A 110 -4.06 -10.85 24.46
N THR A 111 -3.28 -11.95 24.50
CA THR A 111 -1.86 -11.94 24.14
C THR A 111 -1.64 -11.53 22.69
N ALA A 112 -2.41 -12.10 21.76
CA ALA A 112 -2.29 -11.79 20.33
C ALA A 112 -2.60 -10.31 20.04
N VAL A 113 -3.69 -9.77 20.59
CA VAL A 113 -4.07 -8.37 20.40
C VAL A 113 -3.08 -7.43 21.08
N ASP A 114 -2.55 -7.77 22.25
CA ASP A 114 -1.53 -6.96 22.94
C ASP A 114 -0.19 -6.94 22.20
N ASN A 115 0.22 -8.06 21.61
CA ASN A 115 1.41 -8.14 20.76
C ASN A 115 1.27 -7.22 19.54
N ILE A 116 0.11 -7.25 18.86
CA ILE A 116 -0.17 -6.34 17.75
C ILE A 116 -0.14 -4.87 18.21
N ARG A 117 -0.71 -4.56 19.37
CA ARG A 117 -0.67 -3.20 19.95
C ARG A 117 0.76 -2.72 20.18
N LYS A 118 1.63 -3.57 20.75
CA LYS A 118 3.04 -3.26 20.98
C LYS A 118 3.78 -3.00 19.67
N MET A 119 3.56 -3.83 18.64
CA MET A 119 4.13 -3.62 17.30
C MET A 119 3.67 -2.30 16.68
N ARG A 120 2.37 -1.99 16.76
CA ARG A 120 1.85 -0.71 16.28
C ARG A 120 2.57 0.47 16.94
N ASN A 121 2.74 0.41 18.26
CA ASN A 121 3.40 1.48 19.00
C ASN A 121 4.86 1.66 18.56
N LYS A 122 5.59 0.55 18.30
CA LYS A 122 6.97 0.60 17.78
C LYS A 122 7.03 1.35 16.44
N ILE A 123 6.09 1.13 15.54
CA ILE A 123 6.09 1.73 14.18
C ILE A 123 5.57 3.17 14.17
N MET A 124 4.51 3.45 14.94
CA MET A 124 3.83 4.76 14.90
C MET A 124 4.49 5.82 15.76
N HIS A 125 5.32 5.43 16.72
CA HIS A 125 6.04 6.35 17.61
C HIS A 125 7.55 6.29 17.42
N ALA A 126 8.03 5.66 16.34
CA ALA A 126 9.43 5.75 15.98
C ALA A 126 9.76 7.18 15.50
N ASP A 127 10.89 7.71 15.95
CA ASP A 127 11.41 9.01 15.50
C ASP A 127 11.81 8.97 14.01
N GLU A 128 12.11 7.78 13.49
CA GLU A 128 12.49 7.56 12.09
C GLU A 128 11.46 6.72 11.34
N THR A 129 11.15 7.13 10.11
CA THR A 129 10.23 6.43 9.20
C THR A 129 10.96 5.41 8.33
N ILE A 130 11.83 4.60 8.94
CA ILE A 130 12.60 3.54 8.28
C ILE A 130 12.49 2.23 9.05
N LEU A 131 12.66 1.11 8.35
CA LEU A 131 12.59 -0.22 8.96
C LEU A 131 13.52 -1.22 8.28
N SER A 132 14.45 -1.82 9.04
CA SER A 132 15.36 -2.83 8.47
C SER A 132 14.62 -4.04 7.89
N ASP A 133 15.22 -4.75 6.92
CA ASP A 133 14.60 -5.96 6.37
C ASP A 133 14.41 -7.04 7.44
N ALA A 134 15.39 -7.21 8.34
CA ALA A 134 15.29 -8.15 9.45
C ALA A 134 14.12 -7.82 10.39
N ASP A 135 13.99 -6.56 10.84
CA ASP A 135 12.86 -6.14 11.67
C ASP A 135 11.52 -6.31 10.95
N PHE A 136 11.49 -6.02 9.64
CA PHE A 136 10.30 -6.22 8.82
C PHE A 136 9.89 -7.69 8.77
N GLN A 137 10.83 -8.62 8.53
CA GLN A 137 10.54 -10.05 8.53
C GLN A 137 10.08 -10.55 9.90
N THR A 138 10.68 -10.05 11.00
CA THR A 138 10.24 -10.39 12.36
C THR A 138 8.81 -9.92 12.60
N MET A 139 8.52 -8.64 12.35
CA MET A 139 7.20 -8.08 12.63
C MET A 139 6.10 -8.68 11.74
N ILE A 140 6.38 -8.96 10.46
CA ILE A 140 5.36 -9.57 9.60
C ILE A 140 5.02 -10.99 10.06
N ASN A 141 6.02 -11.78 10.50
CA ASN A 141 5.79 -13.10 11.06
C ASN A 141 4.99 -13.03 12.38
N ASP A 142 5.29 -12.04 13.23
CA ASP A 142 4.56 -11.83 14.48
C ASP A 142 3.09 -11.45 14.22
N VAL A 143 2.82 -10.60 13.22
CA VAL A 143 1.44 -10.28 12.81
C VAL A 143 0.74 -11.51 12.24
N GLU A 144 1.38 -12.30 11.38
CA GLU A 144 0.80 -13.54 10.85
C GLU A 144 0.47 -14.54 11.95
N ASN A 145 1.35 -14.71 12.94
CA ASN A 145 1.13 -15.59 14.08
C ASN A 145 -0.02 -15.09 14.97
N ALA A 146 -0.11 -13.79 15.22
CA ALA A 146 -1.21 -13.20 15.95
C ALA A 146 -2.55 -13.37 15.21
N PHE A 147 -2.57 -13.17 13.88
CA PHE A 147 -3.75 -13.41 13.05
C PHE A 147 -4.22 -14.86 13.12
N LYS A 148 -3.30 -15.83 13.00
CA LYS A 148 -3.61 -17.25 13.16
C LYS A 148 -4.19 -17.55 14.54
N ALA A 149 -3.61 -17.01 15.61
CA ALA A 149 -4.10 -17.18 16.98
C ALA A 149 -5.51 -16.57 17.19
N LEU A 150 -5.85 -15.54 16.42
CA LEU A 150 -7.17 -14.89 16.42
C LEU A 150 -8.17 -15.55 15.45
N GLY A 151 -7.76 -16.60 14.72
CA GLY A 151 -8.60 -17.24 13.69
C GLY A 151 -8.88 -16.34 12.48
N LEU A 152 -8.04 -15.33 12.24
CA LEU A 152 -8.17 -14.38 11.14
C LEU A 152 -7.41 -14.85 9.88
N PRO A 153 -7.93 -14.55 8.67
CA PRO A 153 -7.24 -14.88 7.43
C PRO A 153 -5.97 -14.03 7.25
N ILE A 154 -4.90 -14.65 6.75
CA ILE A 154 -3.61 -13.98 6.48
C ILE A 154 -3.40 -13.60 5.00
N HIS A 155 -4.42 -13.78 4.15
CA HIS A 155 -4.29 -13.61 2.71
C HIS A 155 -3.84 -12.20 2.29
N ASP A 156 -4.37 -11.16 2.93
CA ASP A 156 -3.98 -9.78 2.62
C ASP A 156 -2.54 -9.48 3.05
N ILE A 157 -2.09 -10.01 4.20
CA ILE A 157 -0.71 -9.89 4.67
C ILE A 157 0.24 -10.58 3.69
N ALA A 158 -0.08 -11.82 3.29
CA ALA A 158 0.71 -12.57 2.31
C ALA A 158 0.77 -11.85 0.95
N ARG A 159 -0.35 -11.28 0.49
CA ARG A 159 -0.40 -10.50 -0.75
C ARG A 159 0.50 -9.27 -0.69
N ILE A 160 0.47 -8.52 0.43
CA ILE A 160 1.35 -7.35 0.63
C ILE A 160 2.82 -7.78 0.64
N LYS A 161 3.16 -8.86 1.33
CA LYS A 161 4.53 -9.43 1.36
C LYS A 161 5.03 -9.80 -0.04
N ILE A 162 4.21 -10.48 -0.84
CA ILE A 162 4.54 -10.83 -2.23
C ILE A 162 4.73 -9.58 -3.08
N LYS A 163 3.79 -8.63 -3.01
CA LYS A 163 3.88 -7.36 -3.74
C LYS A 163 5.16 -6.60 -3.39
N ARG A 164 5.52 -6.53 -2.11
CA ARG A 164 6.78 -5.93 -1.64
C ARG A 164 8.00 -6.63 -2.25
N ASN A 165 8.00 -7.95 -2.39
CA ASN A 165 9.17 -8.68 -2.87
C ASN A 165 9.31 -8.72 -4.40
N ARG A 166 8.23 -8.55 -5.17
CA ARG A 166 8.25 -8.80 -6.63
C ARG A 166 9.04 -7.79 -7.45
N TYR A 167 8.73 -6.50 -7.36
CA TYR A 167 9.45 -5.47 -8.12
C TYR A 167 9.40 -4.12 -7.38
N LYS A 168 10.49 -3.35 -7.51
CA LYS A 168 10.59 -2.00 -6.97
C LYS A 168 9.99 -1.05 -8.01
N SER A 169 9.07 -0.19 -7.61
CA SER A 169 8.64 0.86 -8.54
C SER A 169 9.78 1.84 -8.80
N PHE A 170 9.85 2.33 -10.03
CA PHE A 170 11.01 3.04 -10.54
C PHE A 170 10.59 4.15 -11.48
N GLN A 171 11.49 5.12 -11.63
CA GLN A 171 11.29 6.27 -12.47
C GLN A 171 12.55 6.51 -13.30
N VAL A 172 12.43 6.40 -14.62
CA VAL A 172 13.48 6.68 -15.61
C VAL A 172 12.95 7.73 -16.56
N LEU A 173 13.21 8.99 -16.24
CA LEU A 173 12.69 10.13 -17.00
C LEU A 173 13.68 10.61 -18.07
N PRO A 174 13.22 11.43 -19.02
CA PRO A 174 14.12 12.16 -19.90
C PRO A 174 15.12 12.98 -19.09
N SER A 175 16.33 13.13 -19.63
CA SER A 175 17.41 13.86 -18.97
C SER A 175 16.98 15.27 -18.58
N LYS A 176 17.28 15.66 -17.33
CA LYS A 176 16.99 17.01 -16.85
C LYS A 176 17.83 18.02 -17.64
N PRO A 177 17.24 19.11 -18.15
CA PRO A 177 18.00 20.16 -18.81
C PRO A 177 19.00 20.84 -17.87
N ILE A 178 20.11 21.31 -18.44
CA ILE A 178 21.18 22.01 -17.68
C ILE A 178 20.77 23.44 -17.32
N HIS A 179 19.83 24.02 -18.05
CA HIS A 179 19.31 25.37 -17.83
C HIS A 179 18.09 25.35 -16.90
N GLN A 180 17.77 26.50 -16.32
CA GLN A 180 16.56 26.67 -15.52
C GLN A 180 15.32 26.41 -16.38
N VAL A 181 14.37 25.67 -15.82
CA VAL A 181 13.11 25.33 -16.48
C VAL A 181 11.94 25.92 -15.69
N VAL A 182 10.94 26.41 -16.42
CA VAL A 182 9.65 26.84 -15.86
C VAL A 182 8.72 25.63 -15.68
N TYR A 183 8.12 25.51 -14.50
CA TYR A 183 7.09 24.50 -14.22
C TYR A 183 5.77 24.87 -14.90
N ARG A 184 5.24 23.98 -15.75
CA ARG A 184 4.04 24.23 -16.57
C ARG A 184 2.77 23.68 -15.91
N SER A 185 2.43 24.19 -14.71
CA SER A 185 1.37 23.64 -13.84
C SER A 185 0.01 23.46 -14.54
N GLU A 186 -0.50 24.50 -15.22
CA GLU A 186 -1.80 24.45 -15.90
C GLU A 186 -1.85 23.30 -16.92
N LYS A 187 -0.85 23.23 -17.79
CA LYS A 187 -0.75 22.18 -18.81
C LYS A 187 -0.56 20.78 -18.22
N ILE A 188 0.17 20.67 -17.11
CA ILE A 188 0.32 19.39 -16.39
C ILE A 188 -1.02 18.95 -15.82
N ASN A 189 -1.78 19.86 -15.23
CA ASN A 189 -3.11 19.57 -14.69
C ASN A 189 -4.09 19.14 -15.78
N GLU A 190 -4.11 19.83 -16.92
CA GLU A 190 -4.91 19.45 -18.10
C GLU A 190 -4.58 18.01 -18.55
N MET A 191 -3.30 17.73 -18.82
CA MET A 191 -2.88 16.38 -19.25
C MET A 191 -3.19 15.31 -18.20
N LYS A 192 -3.07 15.64 -16.91
CA LYS A 192 -3.40 14.71 -15.81
C LYS A 192 -4.89 14.39 -15.79
N GLN A 193 -5.76 15.38 -15.97
CA GLN A 193 -7.20 15.20 -16.07
C GLN A 193 -7.58 14.35 -17.29
N GLU A 194 -6.95 14.62 -18.45
CA GLU A 194 -7.15 13.81 -19.65
C GLU A 194 -6.73 12.35 -19.44
N LEU A 195 -5.55 12.10 -18.87
CA LEU A 195 -5.12 10.73 -18.57
C LEU A 195 -6.05 10.02 -17.59
N GLN A 196 -6.55 10.71 -16.56
CA GLN A 196 -7.52 10.12 -15.62
C GLN A 196 -8.83 9.77 -16.32
N THR A 197 -9.33 10.64 -17.18
CA THR A 197 -10.54 10.40 -17.98
C THR A 197 -10.35 9.22 -18.94
N LEU A 198 -9.18 9.13 -19.59
CA LEU A 198 -8.83 7.98 -20.44
C LEU A 198 -8.71 6.69 -19.63
N ARG A 199 -8.15 6.74 -18.42
CA ARG A 199 -8.02 5.58 -17.53
C ARG A 199 -9.38 5.05 -17.10
N THR A 200 -10.31 5.92 -16.70
CA THR A 200 -11.64 5.51 -16.21
C THR A 200 -12.55 5.02 -17.34
N SER A 201 -12.50 5.65 -18.52
CA SER A 201 -13.33 5.28 -19.67
C SER A 201 -12.81 4.04 -20.43
N SER A 202 -11.52 3.71 -20.33
CA SER A 202 -10.91 2.65 -21.14
C SER A 202 -11.07 1.23 -20.58
N GLY A 203 -11.61 1.07 -19.37
CA GLY A 203 -11.82 -0.24 -18.74
C GLY A 203 -10.52 -1.03 -18.54
N GLY A 204 -9.40 -0.34 -18.27
CA GLY A 204 -8.08 -0.95 -18.10
C GLY A 204 -7.34 -1.28 -19.39
N LYS A 205 -7.80 -0.79 -20.55
CA LYS A 205 -7.07 -0.90 -21.82
C LYS A 205 -5.89 0.07 -21.85
N LEU A 206 -4.95 -0.20 -22.75
CA LEU A 206 -3.80 0.66 -23.00
C LEU A 206 -4.26 2.00 -23.61
N THR A 207 -3.91 3.09 -22.95
CA THR A 207 -4.23 4.46 -23.36
C THR A 207 -2.97 5.19 -23.81
N TYR A 208 -3.11 6.07 -24.79
CA TYR A 208 -2.00 6.86 -25.33
C TYR A 208 -2.34 8.33 -25.27
N LEU A 209 -1.38 9.15 -24.83
CA LEU A 209 -1.41 10.61 -24.95
C LEU A 209 -0.27 11.03 -25.87
N TYR A 210 -0.59 11.81 -26.91
CA TYR A 210 0.38 12.24 -27.91
C TYR A 210 0.70 13.72 -27.75
N ILE A 211 1.98 14.04 -27.52
CA ILE A 211 2.47 15.42 -27.39
C ILE A 211 3.31 15.75 -28.62
N SER A 212 2.87 16.71 -29.42
CA SER A 212 3.54 17.13 -30.66
C SER A 212 4.10 18.55 -30.56
N GLY A 213 4.99 18.90 -31.51
CA GLY A 213 5.58 20.24 -31.63
C GLY A 213 7.04 20.20 -32.08
N ASN A 214 7.56 21.35 -32.49
CA ASN A 214 8.90 21.49 -33.05
C ASN A 214 10.02 21.04 -32.07
N PRO A 215 11.18 20.58 -32.57
CA PRO A 215 12.36 20.36 -31.73
C PRO A 215 12.66 21.60 -30.87
N GLY A 216 13.03 21.40 -29.60
CA GLY A 216 13.29 22.50 -28.66
C GLY A 216 12.07 23.08 -27.94
N SER A 217 10.83 22.69 -28.27
CA SER A 217 9.62 23.23 -27.59
C SER A 217 9.41 22.76 -26.13
N GLY A 218 10.33 21.95 -25.60
CA GLY A 218 10.28 21.44 -24.22
C GLY A 218 9.30 20.28 -24.01
N LYS A 219 8.99 19.48 -25.04
CA LYS A 219 8.08 18.31 -24.91
C LYS A 219 8.61 17.26 -23.92
N SER A 220 9.87 16.85 -24.07
CA SER A 220 10.50 15.87 -23.18
C SER A 220 10.52 16.34 -21.72
N GLU A 221 10.72 17.64 -21.54
CA GLU A 221 10.68 18.28 -20.23
C GLU A 221 9.26 18.36 -19.65
N LEU A 222 8.26 18.65 -20.48
CA LEU A 222 6.85 18.60 -20.08
C LEU A 222 6.44 17.18 -19.65
N SER A 223 6.84 16.14 -20.41
CA SER A 223 6.62 14.74 -20.03
C SER A 223 7.35 14.37 -18.73
N ARG A 224 8.58 14.88 -18.52
CA ARG A 224 9.32 14.70 -17.26
C ARG A 224 8.54 15.27 -16.08
N GLN A 225 8.16 16.54 -16.14
CA GLN A 225 7.42 17.21 -15.06
C GLN A 225 6.07 16.54 -14.78
N MET A 226 5.36 16.12 -15.83
CA MET A 226 4.11 15.38 -15.69
C MET A 226 4.30 14.06 -14.93
N CYS A 227 5.30 13.25 -15.29
CA CYS A 227 5.59 12.01 -14.58
C CYS A 227 6.02 12.27 -13.13
N GLU A 228 6.78 13.32 -12.86
CA GLU A 228 7.13 13.73 -11.48
C GLU A 228 5.88 14.07 -10.67
N ASP A 229 4.93 14.80 -11.25
CA ASP A 229 3.66 15.14 -10.58
C ASP A 229 2.79 13.90 -10.32
N LEU A 230 2.71 12.97 -11.28
CA LEU A 230 2.01 11.71 -11.09
C LEU A 230 2.60 10.90 -9.93
N PHE A 231 3.92 10.84 -9.81
CA PHE A 231 4.62 10.11 -8.75
C PHE A 231 4.37 10.72 -7.36
N LYS A 232 4.18 12.04 -7.24
CA LYS A 232 3.80 12.67 -5.97
C LYS A 232 2.43 12.23 -5.46
N GLY A 233 1.54 11.81 -6.36
CA GLY A 233 0.17 11.41 -6.02
C GLY A 233 -0.03 9.90 -5.80
N VAL A 234 1.02 9.08 -5.93
CA VAL A 234 0.88 7.62 -5.79
C VAL A 234 0.73 7.25 -4.32
N ASN A 235 -0.25 6.39 -4.03
CA ASN A 235 -0.36 5.80 -2.71
C ASN A 235 0.62 4.62 -2.58
N TRP A 236 1.84 4.90 -2.12
CA TRP A 236 2.92 3.93 -2.01
C TRP A 236 2.66 2.77 -1.03
N GLU A 237 1.62 2.87 -0.19
CA GLU A 237 1.17 1.78 0.68
C GLU A 237 0.48 0.66 -0.10
N THR A 238 -0.19 1.00 -1.21
CA THR A 238 -1.10 0.09 -1.92
C THR A 238 -0.80 -0.05 -3.41
N GLU A 239 -0.19 0.98 -4.00
CA GLU A 239 0.06 1.12 -5.44
C GLU A 239 1.52 0.87 -5.79
N GLN A 240 1.72 0.36 -7.00
CA GLN A 240 3.03 0.21 -7.62
C GLN A 240 2.98 0.88 -8.98
N THR A 241 3.92 1.80 -9.23
CA THR A 241 3.91 2.66 -10.42
C THR A 241 5.30 2.73 -11.04
N PHE A 242 5.38 2.43 -12.34
CA PHE A 242 6.63 2.49 -13.10
C PHE A 242 6.52 3.58 -14.16
N ALA A 243 7.53 4.43 -14.26
CA ALA A 243 7.69 5.36 -15.37
C ALA A 243 9.03 5.10 -16.05
N MET A 244 9.00 4.92 -17.37
CA MET A 244 10.21 4.71 -18.15
C MET A 244 10.15 5.44 -19.48
N THR A 245 11.23 6.12 -19.79
CA THR A 245 11.50 6.64 -21.13
C THR A 245 11.99 5.50 -21.99
N LEU A 246 11.34 5.28 -23.13
CA LEU A 246 11.79 4.34 -24.16
C LEU A 246 12.45 5.13 -25.29
N ASP A 247 13.69 4.80 -25.63
CA ASP A 247 14.40 5.45 -26.72
C ASP A 247 13.95 4.86 -28.06
N GLY A 248 13.17 5.65 -28.80
CA GLY A 248 12.64 5.28 -30.11
C GLY A 248 13.50 5.71 -31.30
N LYS A 249 14.75 6.12 -31.10
CA LYS A 249 15.63 6.61 -32.18
C LYS A 249 15.86 5.58 -33.28
N ASP A 250 16.09 4.32 -32.90
CA ASP A 250 16.32 3.20 -33.80
C ASP A 250 15.93 1.86 -33.14
N GLU A 251 15.94 0.77 -33.91
CA GLU A 251 15.54 -0.56 -33.42
C GLU A 251 16.45 -1.10 -32.31
N ASP A 252 17.72 -0.68 -32.25
CA ASP A 252 18.65 -1.08 -31.20
C ASP A 252 18.36 -0.36 -29.88
N SER A 253 18.13 0.95 -29.96
CA SER A 253 17.84 1.81 -28.80
C SER A 253 16.54 1.39 -28.11
N ILE A 254 15.51 1.03 -28.89
CA ILE A 254 14.24 0.56 -28.31
C ILE A 254 14.39 -0.85 -27.72
N LEU A 255 15.18 -1.74 -28.34
CA LEU A 255 15.48 -3.06 -27.80
C LEU A 255 16.23 -2.95 -26.46
N GLN A 256 17.24 -2.07 -26.39
CA GLN A 256 17.96 -1.78 -25.15
C GLN A 256 17.03 -1.24 -24.06
N SER A 257 16.12 -0.33 -24.42
CA SER A 257 15.12 0.21 -23.48
C SER A 257 14.23 -0.89 -22.88
N TYR A 258 13.76 -1.85 -23.67
CA TYR A 258 12.97 -2.98 -23.17
C TYR A 258 13.80 -3.97 -22.35
N GLN A 259 15.08 -4.17 -22.69
CA GLN A 259 15.99 -4.98 -21.89
C GLN A 259 16.17 -4.37 -20.50
N ASP A 260 16.40 -3.06 -20.44
CA ASP A 260 16.59 -2.33 -19.18
C ASP A 260 15.30 -2.30 -18.36
N PHE A 261 14.13 -2.16 -18.99
CA PHE A 261 12.84 -2.31 -18.33
C PHE A 261 12.75 -3.68 -17.65
N SER A 262 13.07 -4.74 -18.39
CA SER A 262 12.97 -6.11 -17.89
C SER A 262 13.90 -6.35 -16.70
N ARG A 263 15.14 -5.84 -16.73
CA ARG A 263 16.06 -5.90 -15.59
C ARG A 263 15.52 -5.20 -14.35
N ARG A 264 14.91 -4.02 -14.52
CA ARG A 264 14.30 -3.25 -13.41
C ARG A 264 13.10 -3.96 -12.78
N LEU A 265 12.43 -4.83 -13.53
CA LEU A 265 11.41 -5.74 -13.02
C LEU A 265 11.97 -7.03 -12.37
N ASN A 266 13.28 -7.10 -12.13
CA ASN A 266 13.96 -8.28 -11.61
C ASN A 266 13.75 -9.55 -12.47
N CYS A 267 13.67 -9.39 -13.79
CA CYS A 267 13.68 -10.56 -14.68
C CYS A 267 14.97 -11.36 -14.52
N SER A 268 14.87 -12.70 -14.53
CA SER A 268 16.05 -13.57 -14.52
C SER A 268 16.99 -13.24 -15.68
N GLU A 269 18.26 -12.96 -15.38
CA GLU A 269 19.27 -12.70 -16.41
C GLU A 269 19.45 -13.87 -17.37
N SER A 270 19.24 -15.11 -16.93
CA SER A 270 19.28 -16.27 -17.84
C SER A 270 18.22 -16.19 -18.93
N ILE A 271 17.00 -15.73 -18.59
CA ILE A 271 15.90 -15.54 -19.54
C ILE A 271 16.23 -14.39 -20.50
N LEU A 272 16.74 -13.27 -19.96
CA LEU A 272 17.11 -12.11 -20.77
C LEU A 272 18.21 -12.44 -21.77
N VAL A 273 19.28 -13.09 -21.32
CA VAL A 273 20.39 -13.52 -22.16
C VAL A 273 19.90 -14.46 -23.26
N ASN A 274 19.00 -15.40 -22.96
CA ASN A 274 18.41 -16.29 -23.96
C ASN A 274 17.63 -15.54 -25.05
N VAL A 275 16.83 -14.54 -24.67
CA VAL A 275 16.10 -13.70 -25.64
C VAL A 275 17.08 -12.90 -26.49
N MET A 276 18.10 -12.29 -25.87
CA MET A 276 19.06 -11.44 -26.56
C MET A 276 20.00 -12.22 -27.50
N ASN A 277 20.41 -13.42 -27.12
CA ASN A 277 21.28 -14.28 -27.92
C ASN A 277 20.52 -15.07 -29.00
N SER A 278 19.19 -15.02 -29.00
CA SER A 278 18.41 -15.70 -30.04
C SER A 278 18.71 -15.15 -31.44
N CYS A 279 18.66 -16.02 -32.47
CA CYS A 279 18.80 -15.61 -33.87
C CYS A 279 17.57 -14.86 -34.42
N LYS A 280 16.61 -14.50 -33.56
CA LYS A 280 15.37 -13.82 -33.95
C LYS A 280 15.65 -12.36 -34.37
N PRO A 281 14.87 -11.80 -35.29
CA PRO A 281 14.91 -10.36 -35.59
C PRO A 281 14.66 -9.51 -34.35
N LYS A 282 15.22 -8.30 -34.30
CA LYS A 282 15.09 -7.36 -33.16
C LYS A 282 13.64 -7.10 -32.77
N ARG A 283 12.75 -6.87 -33.76
CA ARG A 283 11.30 -6.71 -33.54
C ARG A 283 10.67 -7.89 -32.81
N LYS A 284 11.11 -9.11 -33.12
CA LYS A 284 10.60 -10.31 -32.45
C LYS A 284 11.14 -10.41 -31.03
N LYS A 285 12.40 -10.05 -30.80
CA LYS A 285 12.99 -9.94 -29.45
C LYS A 285 12.22 -8.92 -28.58
N ILE A 286 11.91 -7.75 -29.13
CA ILE A 286 11.10 -6.72 -28.44
C ILE A 286 9.72 -7.28 -28.07
N LYS A 287 9.06 -7.99 -28.99
CA LYS A 287 7.77 -8.63 -28.71
C LYS A 287 7.89 -9.67 -27.58
N ASP A 288 8.94 -10.48 -27.59
CA ASP A 288 9.18 -11.49 -26.57
C ASP A 288 9.45 -10.84 -25.19
N LEU A 289 10.23 -9.75 -25.13
CA LEU A 289 10.44 -8.96 -23.90
C LEU A 289 9.15 -8.30 -23.40
N ARG A 290 8.32 -7.76 -24.29
CA ARG A 290 7.00 -7.22 -23.92
C ARG A 290 6.11 -8.27 -23.28
N SER A 291 6.03 -9.46 -23.89
CA SER A 291 5.26 -10.58 -23.32
C SER A 291 5.79 -11.02 -21.95
N LEU A 292 7.11 -10.99 -21.74
CA LEU A 292 7.74 -11.28 -20.45
C LEU A 292 7.36 -10.22 -19.40
N ILE A 293 7.44 -8.94 -19.75
CA ILE A 293 7.02 -7.84 -18.87
C ILE A 293 5.54 -7.98 -18.50
N GLU A 294 4.67 -8.26 -19.47
CA GLU A 294 3.23 -8.43 -19.23
C GLU A 294 2.94 -9.62 -18.30
N SER A 295 3.63 -10.74 -18.45
CA SER A 295 3.41 -11.90 -17.58
C SER A 295 3.87 -11.62 -16.14
N ILE A 296 4.90 -10.80 -15.95
CA ILE A 296 5.40 -10.41 -14.63
C ILE A 296 4.44 -9.43 -13.95
N ILE A 297 3.87 -8.48 -14.70
CA ILE A 297 2.96 -7.47 -14.16
C ILE A 297 1.58 -8.07 -13.85
N LYS A 298 1.09 -9.03 -14.66
CA LYS A 298 -0.22 -9.65 -14.47
C LYS A 298 -0.26 -10.71 -13.37
N ASN A 299 0.87 -11.36 -13.07
CA ASN A 299 0.97 -12.41 -12.06
C ASN A 299 1.18 -11.85 -10.66
#